data_AF-A0A537N9V3-F1
#
_entry.id   AF-A0A537N9V3-F1
#
_cell.length_a   1.000
_cell.length_b   1.000
_cell.length_c   1.000
_cell.angle_alpha   90.00
_cell.angle_beta   90.00
_cell.angle_gamma   90.00
#
_symmetry.space_group_name_H-M   'P 1'
#
loop_
_entity.id
_entity.type
_entity.pdbx_description
1 polymer ?
#
loop_
_entity_poly.entity_id
_entity_poly.type
_entity_poly.pdbx_seq_one_letter_code
_entity_poly.pdbx_strand_id
1 'polypeptide(L)'
;ATNAAEAELLQSIKGRAEANGVEGMRLLSAAEAMAMEPNLHCTAAVLSPATGIVDSHSYMLALQGDAEANGAMFAFFSPVERARATAGGIELEIGGAEPMKLSARLVVNSAGLHAPTLAARIDGMPADKIPTAYYAKGNYFTLSGRSPFSRLIYPVPVPGGLGVHITVDLGGQAKFGPDVEWIAGIDYSVDPHRADKFYAAVRKYWPDLKDGALQPGYAGIRPKIVPQGAPAQDFTIQGPAQHGVTGLIHLFGIESPGLTASLALAEKVRALAGNA
;
A
#
# COMPACT_ATOMS: atom_id res chain seq x y z
N ALA A 1 2.89 20.68 9.64
CA ALA A 1 4.22 21.02 10.17
C ALA A 1 4.09 21.35 11.65
N THR A 2 5.03 20.90 12.47
CA THR A 2 5.04 21.07 13.94
C THR A 2 6.18 21.97 14.43
N ASN A 3 7.04 22.44 13.51
CA ASN A 3 8.11 23.40 13.76
C ASN A 3 8.34 24.27 12.49
N ALA A 4 9.24 25.26 12.57
CA ALA A 4 9.52 26.18 11.48
C ALA A 4 10.18 25.49 10.27
N ALA A 5 11.15 24.61 10.50
CA ALA A 5 11.84 23.89 9.43
C ALA A 5 10.86 23.01 8.61
N GLU A 6 9.92 22.33 9.26
CA GLU A 6 8.86 21.58 8.57
C GLU A 6 7.91 22.48 7.79
N ALA A 7 7.66 23.72 8.24
CA ALA A 7 6.76 24.65 7.56
C ALA A 7 7.35 25.13 6.22
N GLU A 8 8.68 25.34 6.16
CA GLU A 8 9.38 25.70 4.92
C GLU A 8 9.24 24.63 3.83
N LEU A 9 9.08 23.36 4.20
CA LEU A 9 8.91 22.26 3.25
C LEU A 9 7.51 22.22 2.61
N LEU A 10 6.50 22.87 3.20
CA LEU A 10 5.11 22.79 2.74
C LEU A 10 4.93 23.39 1.35
N GLN A 11 5.65 24.46 1.02
CA GLN A 11 5.60 25.07 -0.31
C GLN A 11 6.08 24.09 -1.38
N SER A 12 7.19 23.40 -1.11
CA SER A 12 7.73 22.37 -2.01
C SER A 12 6.80 21.16 -2.14
N ILE A 13 6.15 20.74 -1.05
CA ILE A 13 5.15 19.68 -1.07
C ILE A 13 3.97 20.06 -1.96
N LYS A 14 3.42 21.27 -1.79
CA LYS A 14 2.34 21.78 -2.64
C LYS A 14 2.79 21.84 -4.12
N GLY A 15 3.96 22.38 -4.40
CA GLY A 15 4.48 22.46 -5.78
C GLY A 15 4.66 21.10 -6.44
N ARG A 16 5.12 20.08 -5.71
CA ARG A 16 5.19 18.69 -6.21
C ARG A 16 3.82 18.08 -6.45
N ALA A 17 2.85 18.36 -5.58
CA ALA A 17 1.47 17.89 -5.76
C ALA A 17 0.87 18.49 -7.04
N GLU A 18 1.05 19.79 -7.27
CA GLU A 18 0.58 20.48 -8.48
C GLU A 18 1.27 19.96 -9.75
N ALA A 19 2.58 19.72 -9.69
CA ALA A 19 3.32 19.10 -10.80
C ALA A 19 2.82 17.68 -11.15
N ASN A 20 2.26 16.96 -10.17
CA ASN A 20 1.62 15.66 -10.36
C ASN A 20 0.14 15.76 -10.77
N GLY A 21 -0.37 16.97 -11.04
CA GLY A 21 -1.78 17.20 -11.41
C GLY A 21 -2.76 17.12 -10.23
N VAL A 22 -2.29 17.21 -8.98
CA VAL A 22 -3.17 17.27 -7.80
C VAL A 22 -3.67 18.70 -7.62
N GLU A 23 -4.94 18.91 -7.96
CA GLU A 23 -5.59 20.21 -7.88
C GLU A 23 -6.14 20.53 -6.48
N GLY A 24 -6.35 21.83 -6.22
CA GLY A 24 -7.06 22.29 -5.01
C GLY A 24 -6.26 22.26 -3.71
N MET A 25 -4.95 21.97 -3.75
CA MET A 25 -4.08 22.00 -2.57
C MET A 25 -3.97 23.43 -2.00
N ARG A 26 -4.24 23.59 -0.70
CA ARG A 26 -4.24 24.90 -0.03
C ARG A 26 -3.22 24.95 1.10
N LEU A 27 -2.35 25.94 1.09
CA LEU A 27 -1.54 26.27 2.26
C LEU A 27 -2.43 26.92 3.32
N LEU A 28 -2.25 26.51 4.56
CA LEU A 28 -2.97 27.03 5.72
C LEU A 28 -1.97 27.52 6.75
N SER A 29 -2.27 28.68 7.33
CA SER A 29 -1.65 29.14 8.57
C SER A 29 -2.01 28.18 9.73
N ALA A 30 -1.23 28.25 10.81
CA ALA A 30 -1.56 27.52 12.04
C ALA A 30 -2.99 27.82 12.52
N ALA A 31 -3.39 29.09 12.53
CA ALA A 31 -4.71 29.52 13.01
C ALA A 31 -5.84 28.92 12.16
N GLU A 32 -5.72 28.92 10.83
CA GLU A 32 -6.71 28.31 9.94
C GLU A 32 -6.78 26.78 10.14
N ALA A 33 -5.64 26.11 10.25
CA ALA A 33 -5.59 24.67 10.45
C ALA A 33 -6.21 24.25 11.80
N MET A 34 -5.90 24.96 12.88
CA MET A 34 -6.44 24.70 14.21
C MET A 34 -7.91 25.11 14.34
N ALA A 35 -8.37 26.11 13.58
CA ALA A 35 -9.80 26.41 13.49
C ALA A 35 -10.58 25.26 12.81
N MET A 36 -9.97 24.56 11.86
CA MET A 36 -10.56 23.40 11.20
C MET A 36 -10.50 22.12 12.05
N GLU A 37 -9.43 21.96 12.83
CA GLU A 37 -9.17 20.80 13.69
C GLU A 37 -8.71 21.28 15.08
N PRO A 38 -9.63 21.54 16.02
CA PRO A 38 -9.32 22.20 17.30
C PRO A 38 -8.31 21.48 18.21
N ASN A 39 -8.16 20.16 18.06
CA ASN A 39 -7.19 19.37 18.81
C ASN A 39 -5.79 19.35 18.16
N LEU A 40 -5.61 20.02 17.02
CA LEU A 40 -4.37 20.03 16.26
C LEU A 40 -3.41 21.05 16.85
N HIS A 41 -2.14 20.67 16.97
CA HIS A 41 -1.06 21.59 17.24
C HIS A 41 -0.11 21.62 16.05
N CYS A 42 0.05 22.77 15.40
CA CYS A 42 0.89 22.89 14.21
C CYS A 42 1.41 24.33 14.01
N THR A 43 2.47 24.48 13.22
CA THR A 43 3.01 25.77 12.78
C THR A 43 2.43 26.23 11.44
N ALA A 44 2.07 25.27 10.58
CA ALA A 44 1.41 25.46 9.30
C ALA A 44 0.93 24.10 8.77
N ALA A 45 0.03 24.11 7.79
CA ALA A 45 -0.48 22.90 7.16
C ALA A 45 -0.71 23.07 5.65
N VAL A 46 -0.88 21.94 4.97
CA VAL A 46 -1.42 21.90 3.60
C VAL A 46 -2.68 21.06 3.63
N LEU A 47 -3.80 21.63 3.17
CA LEU A 47 -5.05 20.92 2.97
C LEU A 47 -5.07 20.28 1.60
N SER A 48 -5.26 18.95 1.57
CA SER A 48 -5.58 18.19 0.37
C SER A 48 -7.06 17.84 0.35
N PRO A 49 -7.92 18.58 -0.38
CA PRO A 49 -9.37 18.40 -0.33
C PRO A 49 -9.83 17.09 -0.99
N ALA A 50 -9.05 16.55 -1.93
CA ALA A 50 -9.37 15.32 -2.65
C ALA A 50 -8.99 14.04 -1.88
N THR A 51 -8.26 14.16 -0.77
CA THR A 51 -7.90 12.98 0.02
C THR A 51 -9.14 12.42 0.71
N GLY A 52 -9.35 11.11 0.59
CA GLY A 52 -10.48 10.41 1.19
C GLY A 52 -10.13 9.01 1.68
N ILE A 53 -11.16 8.30 2.14
CA ILE A 53 -11.08 6.91 2.58
C ILE A 53 -12.13 6.07 1.82
N VAL A 54 -11.90 4.77 1.75
CA VAL A 54 -12.80 3.82 1.10
C VAL A 54 -12.89 2.54 1.92
N ASP A 55 -14.06 1.90 1.93
CA ASP A 55 -14.20 0.52 2.36
C ASP A 55 -13.58 -0.39 1.29
N SER A 56 -12.35 -0.85 1.55
CA SER A 56 -11.63 -1.70 0.61
C SER A 56 -12.28 -3.06 0.43
N HIS A 57 -12.98 -3.60 1.42
CA HIS A 57 -13.62 -4.90 1.31
C HIS A 57 -14.84 -4.82 0.38
N SER A 58 -15.71 -3.84 0.62
CA SER A 58 -16.85 -3.57 -0.27
C SER A 58 -16.41 -3.21 -1.69
N TYR A 59 -15.31 -2.46 -1.83
CA TYR A 59 -14.70 -2.19 -3.13
C TYR A 59 -14.27 -3.47 -3.86
N MET A 60 -13.57 -4.38 -3.18
CA MET A 60 -13.16 -5.67 -3.78
C MET A 60 -14.36 -6.55 -4.14
N LEU A 61 -15.40 -6.58 -3.31
CA LEU A 61 -16.64 -7.30 -3.61
C LEU A 61 -17.35 -6.75 -4.86
N ALA A 62 -17.36 -5.42 -5.03
CA ALA A 62 -17.91 -4.80 -6.24
C ALA A 62 -17.11 -5.21 -7.49
N LEU A 63 -15.78 -5.16 -7.43
CA LEU A 63 -14.92 -5.61 -8.54
C LEU A 63 -15.11 -7.10 -8.87
N GLN A 64 -15.27 -7.94 -7.84
CA GLN A 64 -15.56 -9.36 -8.02
C GLN A 64 -16.89 -9.54 -8.77
N GLY A 65 -17.95 -8.84 -8.33
CA GLY A 65 -19.26 -8.90 -8.97
C GLY A 65 -19.22 -8.43 -10.43
N ASP A 66 -18.52 -7.34 -10.72
CA ASP A 66 -18.33 -6.86 -12.09
C ASP A 66 -17.59 -7.88 -12.96
N ALA A 67 -16.55 -8.53 -12.42
CA ALA A 67 -15.79 -9.56 -13.14
C ALA A 67 -16.64 -10.82 -13.41
N GLU A 68 -17.37 -11.32 -12.40
CA GLU A 68 -18.27 -12.49 -12.53
C GLU A 68 -19.40 -12.22 -13.52
N ALA A 69 -19.99 -11.01 -13.50
CA ALA A 69 -20.99 -10.60 -14.47
C ALA A 69 -20.47 -10.60 -15.93
N ASN A 70 -19.15 -10.51 -16.10
CA ASN A 70 -18.46 -10.60 -17.38
C ASN A 70 -17.81 -11.99 -17.62
N GLY A 71 -18.21 -13.01 -16.86
CA GLY A 71 -17.81 -14.40 -17.08
C GLY A 71 -16.50 -14.83 -16.41
N ALA A 72 -15.91 -14.00 -15.55
CA ALA A 72 -14.77 -14.43 -14.74
C ALA A 72 -15.20 -15.49 -13.71
N MET A 73 -14.28 -16.38 -13.37
CA MET A 73 -14.46 -17.40 -12.34
C MET A 73 -13.39 -17.26 -11.25
N PHE A 74 -13.79 -17.40 -9.99
CA PHE A 74 -12.90 -17.36 -8.84
C PHE A 74 -12.76 -18.75 -8.21
N ALA A 75 -11.55 -19.28 -8.21
CA ALA A 75 -11.22 -20.54 -7.54
C ALA A 75 -10.40 -20.25 -6.27
N PHE A 76 -11.07 -20.25 -5.11
CA PHE A 76 -10.40 -20.09 -3.82
C PHE A 76 -9.72 -21.38 -3.37
N PHE A 77 -8.82 -21.28 -2.39
CA PHE A 77 -8.03 -22.42 -1.87
C PHE A 77 -7.28 -23.23 -2.94
N SER A 78 -6.96 -22.58 -4.06
CA SER A 78 -6.32 -23.16 -5.26
C SER A 78 -4.95 -22.50 -5.48
N PRO A 79 -3.94 -22.78 -4.64
CA PRO A 79 -2.64 -22.13 -4.74
C PRO A 79 -1.92 -22.53 -6.03
N VAL A 80 -1.36 -21.55 -6.75
CA VAL A 80 -0.40 -21.84 -7.84
C VAL A 80 0.93 -22.19 -7.20
N GLU A 81 1.35 -23.45 -7.31
CA GLU A 81 2.58 -23.93 -6.69
C GLU A 81 3.80 -23.73 -7.58
N ARG A 82 3.62 -23.99 -8.88
CA ARG A 82 4.63 -23.83 -9.95
C ARG A 82 3.95 -23.49 -11.26
N ALA A 83 4.76 -23.02 -12.22
CA ALA A 83 4.31 -22.86 -13.60
C ALA A 83 5.44 -23.18 -14.57
N ARG A 84 5.12 -23.30 -15.86
CA ARG A 84 6.07 -23.49 -16.94
C ARG A 84 5.65 -22.69 -18.16
N ALA A 85 6.58 -21.89 -18.69
CA ALA A 85 6.44 -21.28 -19.99
C ALA A 85 6.58 -22.34 -21.09
N THR A 86 5.64 -22.34 -22.04
CA THR A 86 5.60 -23.25 -23.18
C THR A 86 5.47 -22.46 -24.49
N ALA A 87 5.57 -23.13 -25.63
CA ALA A 87 5.32 -22.49 -26.93
C ALA A 87 3.85 -22.03 -27.10
N GLY A 88 2.91 -22.65 -26.39
CA GLY A 88 1.46 -22.40 -26.51
C GLY A 88 0.85 -21.52 -25.42
N GLY A 89 1.65 -21.03 -24.46
CA GLY A 89 1.19 -20.29 -23.29
C GLY A 89 1.92 -20.73 -22.01
N ILE A 90 1.24 -20.65 -20.87
CA ILE A 90 1.76 -21.02 -19.56
C ILE A 90 0.96 -22.21 -19.01
N GLU A 91 1.67 -23.25 -18.59
CA GLU A 91 1.08 -24.35 -17.82
C GLU A 91 1.26 -24.07 -16.32
N LEU A 92 0.18 -24.14 -15.56
CA LEU A 92 0.11 -23.89 -14.12
C LEU A 92 -0.10 -25.22 -13.40
N GLU A 93 0.65 -25.44 -12.32
CA GLU A 93 0.41 -26.51 -11.37
C GLU A 93 -0.32 -25.92 -10.16
N ILE A 94 -1.59 -26.28 -10.03
CA ILE A 94 -2.49 -25.82 -8.96
C ILE A 94 -2.51 -26.88 -7.86
N GLY A 95 -2.22 -26.48 -6.63
CA GLY A 95 -2.28 -27.33 -5.44
C GLY A 95 -3.63 -27.26 -4.73
N GLY A 96 -3.62 -27.53 -3.42
CA GLY A 96 -4.83 -27.52 -2.59
C GLY A 96 -5.45 -28.90 -2.44
N ALA A 97 -6.76 -28.94 -2.14
CA ALA A 97 -7.48 -30.19 -1.89
C ALA A 97 -7.65 -31.05 -3.15
N GLU A 98 -7.74 -30.41 -4.32
CA GLU A 98 -7.90 -31.05 -5.63
C GLU A 98 -6.81 -30.54 -6.61
N PRO A 99 -5.58 -31.08 -6.52
CA PRO A 99 -4.49 -30.63 -7.38
C PRO A 99 -4.78 -30.88 -8.87
N MET A 100 -4.39 -29.93 -9.72
CA MET A 100 -4.63 -30.02 -11.16
C MET A 100 -3.61 -29.24 -11.98
N LYS A 101 -3.64 -29.44 -13.30
CA LYS A 101 -2.88 -28.65 -14.27
C LYS A 101 -3.83 -27.82 -15.12
N LEU A 102 -3.50 -26.54 -15.30
CA LEU A 102 -4.25 -25.62 -16.15
C LEU A 102 -3.31 -25.01 -17.19
N SER A 103 -3.76 -24.94 -18.45
CA SER A 103 -3.05 -24.22 -19.50
C SER A 103 -3.75 -22.89 -19.77
N ALA A 104 -2.99 -21.80 -19.81
CA ALA A 104 -3.51 -20.45 -20.06
C ALA A 104 -2.66 -19.73 -21.11
N ARG A 105 -3.33 -18.98 -22.00
CA ARG A 105 -2.64 -18.10 -22.98
C ARG A 105 -1.98 -16.90 -22.30
N LEU A 106 -2.59 -16.40 -21.23
CA LEU A 106 -2.15 -15.25 -20.46
C LEU A 106 -2.20 -15.59 -18.96
N VAL A 107 -1.13 -15.28 -18.26
CA VAL A 107 -1.03 -15.35 -16.80
C VAL A 107 -0.54 -14.00 -16.29
N VAL A 108 -1.30 -13.43 -15.36
CA VAL A 108 -0.92 -12.21 -14.63
C VAL A 108 -0.58 -12.60 -13.19
N ASN A 109 0.69 -12.52 -12.83
CA ASN A 109 1.14 -12.72 -11.46
C ASN A 109 0.96 -11.41 -10.67
N SER A 110 -0.13 -11.35 -9.91
CA SER A 110 -0.50 -10.30 -8.96
C SER A 110 -0.41 -10.76 -7.49
N ALA A 111 0.46 -11.74 -7.18
CA ALA A 111 0.51 -12.42 -5.89
C ALA A 111 1.11 -11.61 -4.72
N GLY A 112 1.14 -10.27 -4.81
CA GLY A 112 1.54 -9.37 -3.73
C GLY A 112 2.90 -9.71 -3.10
N LEU A 113 2.91 -9.98 -1.80
CA LEU A 113 4.11 -10.38 -1.03
C LEU A 113 4.86 -11.55 -1.66
N HIS A 114 4.15 -12.46 -2.32
CA HIS A 114 4.68 -13.68 -2.89
C HIS A 114 4.99 -13.57 -4.38
N ALA A 115 4.73 -12.42 -5.02
CA ALA A 115 4.90 -12.28 -6.47
C ALA A 115 6.31 -12.67 -6.94
N PRO A 116 7.41 -12.20 -6.31
CA PRO A 116 8.75 -12.62 -6.74
C PRO A 116 9.03 -14.10 -6.50
N THR A 117 8.59 -14.65 -5.37
CA THR A 117 8.76 -16.09 -5.06
C THR A 117 8.00 -16.96 -6.05
N LEU A 118 6.78 -16.57 -6.45
CA LEU A 118 6.01 -17.28 -7.47
C LEU A 118 6.69 -17.18 -8.84
N ALA A 119 7.19 -15.99 -9.22
CA ALA A 119 7.93 -15.81 -10.48
C ALA A 119 9.16 -16.74 -10.56
N ALA A 120 9.88 -16.92 -9.45
CA ALA A 120 11.02 -17.82 -9.36
C ALA A 120 10.66 -19.32 -9.51
N ARG A 121 9.38 -19.68 -9.40
CA ARG A 121 8.86 -21.04 -9.59
C ARG A 121 8.28 -21.28 -10.99
N ILE A 122 8.46 -20.31 -11.90
CA ILE A 122 8.05 -20.43 -13.29
C ILE A 122 9.23 -20.92 -14.12
N ASP A 123 9.19 -22.18 -14.55
CA ASP A 123 10.18 -22.76 -15.45
C ASP A 123 10.16 -21.94 -16.77
N GLY A 124 11.31 -21.36 -17.15
CA GLY A 124 11.44 -20.49 -18.33
C GLY A 124 11.42 -18.98 -18.03
N MET A 125 11.20 -18.56 -16.77
CA MET A 125 11.35 -17.16 -16.36
C MET A 125 12.82 -16.81 -16.09
N PRO A 126 13.41 -15.78 -16.71
CA PRO A 126 14.80 -15.40 -16.46
C PRO A 126 15.00 -14.87 -15.03
N ALA A 127 15.93 -15.48 -14.29
CA ALA A 127 16.17 -15.16 -12.89
C ALA A 127 16.66 -13.72 -12.66
N ASP A 128 17.39 -13.13 -13.61
CA ASP A 128 17.87 -11.74 -13.53
C ASP A 128 16.75 -10.69 -13.65
N LYS A 129 15.56 -11.09 -14.08
CA LYS A 129 14.38 -10.21 -14.19
C LYS A 129 13.50 -10.23 -12.95
N ILE A 130 13.75 -11.16 -12.02
CA ILE A 130 12.96 -11.32 -10.80
C ILE A 130 13.62 -10.53 -9.67
N PRO A 131 12.96 -9.52 -9.10
CA PRO A 131 13.51 -8.79 -7.96
C PRO A 131 13.52 -9.65 -6.69
N THR A 132 14.37 -9.31 -5.72
CA THR A 132 14.34 -9.94 -4.39
C THR A 132 13.13 -9.46 -3.61
N ALA A 133 12.39 -10.36 -2.97
CA ALA A 133 11.29 -10.01 -2.07
C ALA A 133 11.83 -9.57 -0.70
N TYR A 134 11.33 -8.44 -0.21
CA TYR A 134 11.54 -7.95 1.14
C TYR A 134 10.20 -7.59 1.79
N TYR A 135 10.18 -7.54 3.12
CA TYR A 135 8.96 -7.33 3.89
C TYR A 135 9.11 -6.15 4.84
N ALA A 136 8.30 -5.11 4.63
CA ALA A 136 8.21 -3.96 5.53
C ALA A 136 6.82 -3.93 6.17
N LYS A 137 6.73 -4.49 7.38
CA LYS A 137 5.54 -4.48 8.22
C LYS A 137 5.24 -3.07 8.72
N GLY A 138 3.95 -2.79 8.82
CA GLY A 138 3.41 -1.58 9.39
C GLY A 138 2.36 -1.95 10.42
N ASN A 139 2.63 -1.58 11.66
CA ASN A 139 1.77 -1.79 12.81
C ASN A 139 0.83 -0.58 12.97
N TYR A 140 -0.40 -0.86 13.34
CA TYR A 140 -1.43 0.13 13.61
C TYR A 140 -1.92 0.02 15.05
N PHE A 141 -2.13 1.16 15.69
CA PHE A 141 -2.73 1.26 17.01
C PHE A 141 -4.04 2.02 16.93
N THR A 142 -5.07 1.55 17.62
CA THR A 142 -6.39 2.18 17.66
C THR A 142 -6.50 3.10 18.87
N LEU A 143 -7.28 4.17 18.74
CA LEU A 143 -7.68 5.00 19.86
C LEU A 143 -8.97 4.45 20.46
N SER A 144 -9.03 4.31 21.78
CA SER A 144 -10.30 4.06 22.46
C SER A 144 -11.20 5.29 22.40
N GLY A 145 -12.39 5.14 21.82
CA GLY A 145 -13.40 6.21 21.71
C GLY A 145 -13.39 6.94 20.36
N ARG A 146 -13.88 8.17 20.35
CA ARG A 146 -14.04 8.97 19.13
C ARG A 146 -12.71 9.57 18.68
N SER A 147 -12.50 9.66 17.37
CA SER A 147 -11.37 10.41 16.81
C SER A 147 -11.33 11.87 17.31
N PRO A 148 -10.15 12.40 17.69
CA PRO A 148 -9.97 13.81 18.03
C PRO A 148 -10.02 14.72 16.79
N PHE A 149 -9.94 14.15 15.58
CA PHE A 149 -9.92 14.86 14.31
C PHE A 149 -11.08 14.43 13.41
N SER A 150 -11.56 15.37 12.61
CA SER A 150 -12.54 15.09 11.54
C SER A 150 -11.88 14.75 10.19
N ARG A 151 -10.57 15.03 10.07
CA ARG A 151 -9.75 14.78 8.88
C ARG A 151 -8.57 13.88 9.20
N LEU A 152 -7.98 13.33 8.15
CA LEU A 152 -6.71 12.61 8.26
C LEU A 152 -5.58 13.63 8.49
N ILE A 153 -4.69 13.35 9.44
CA ILE A 153 -3.54 14.20 9.75
C ILE A 153 -2.25 13.43 9.45
N TYR A 154 -1.43 14.03 8.59
CA TYR A 154 -0.15 13.49 8.15
C TYR A 154 0.95 14.46 8.59
N PRO A 155 1.92 14.05 9.43
CA PRO A 155 3.11 14.84 9.67
C PRO A 155 3.90 15.03 8.37
N VAL A 156 4.70 16.09 8.31
CA VAL A 156 5.60 16.33 7.17
C VAL A 156 6.56 15.14 7.04
N PRO A 157 6.78 14.59 5.82
CA PRO A 157 7.67 13.44 5.65
C PRO A 157 9.08 13.74 6.19
N VAL A 158 9.59 12.85 7.04
CA VAL A 158 10.97 12.94 7.58
C VAL A 158 11.78 11.77 7.01
N PRO A 159 12.97 12.00 6.42
CA PRO A 159 13.85 10.92 5.98
C PRO A 159 14.16 9.94 7.13
N GLY A 160 13.77 8.68 6.98
CA GLY A 160 13.95 7.63 8.00
C GLY A 160 13.10 7.81 9.27
N GLY A 161 12.27 8.85 9.36
CA GLY A 161 11.43 9.13 10.52
C GLY A 161 10.07 8.41 10.47
N LEU A 162 9.52 8.15 11.65
CA LEU A 162 8.18 7.60 11.79
C LEU A 162 7.13 8.70 11.55
N GLY A 163 6.61 8.79 10.34
CA GLY A 163 5.43 9.59 10.03
C GLY A 163 4.17 8.87 10.50
N VAL A 164 3.84 8.93 11.80
CA VAL A 164 2.59 8.33 12.30
C VAL A 164 1.41 9.14 11.78
N HIS A 165 0.75 8.63 10.75
CA HIS A 165 -0.51 9.20 10.28
C HIS A 165 -1.62 8.89 11.27
N ILE A 166 -2.61 9.77 11.36
CA ILE A 166 -3.92 9.44 11.90
C ILE A 166 -4.91 9.31 10.75
N THR A 167 -5.53 8.15 10.68
CA THR A 167 -6.68 7.91 9.82
C THR A 167 -7.93 7.76 10.66
N VAL A 168 -9.04 8.24 10.12
CA VAL A 168 -10.37 8.07 10.71
C VAL A 168 -11.09 7.07 9.83
N ASP A 169 -11.60 5.99 10.40
CA ASP A 169 -12.40 5.03 9.62
C ASP A 169 -13.84 5.51 9.42
N LEU A 170 -14.62 4.76 8.63
CA LEU A 170 -16.02 5.10 8.33
C LEU A 170 -16.92 5.12 9.58
N GLY A 171 -16.51 4.47 10.67
CA GLY A 171 -17.18 4.49 11.96
C GLY A 171 -16.75 5.65 12.87
N GLY A 172 -15.81 6.50 12.42
CA GLY A 172 -15.29 7.63 13.19
C GLY A 172 -14.23 7.26 14.23
N GLN A 173 -13.70 6.03 14.20
CA GLN A 173 -12.61 5.62 15.08
C GLN A 173 -11.26 6.02 14.49
N ALA A 174 -10.38 6.52 15.36
CA ALA A 174 -9.02 6.90 14.99
C ALA A 174 -8.07 5.70 15.02
N LYS A 175 -7.22 5.63 14.00
CA LYS A 175 -6.12 4.67 13.87
C LYS A 175 -4.84 5.43 13.63
N PHE A 176 -3.79 5.02 14.33
CA PHE A 176 -2.45 5.58 14.19
C PHE A 176 -1.55 4.58 13.49
N GLY A 177 -0.74 5.08 12.56
CA GLY A 177 0.24 4.30 11.80
C GLY A 177 0.08 4.47 10.29
N PRO A 178 0.64 3.56 9.50
CA PRO A 178 1.52 2.46 9.92
C PRO A 178 2.91 2.95 10.34
N ASP A 179 3.58 2.19 11.21
CA ASP A 179 5.04 2.29 11.31
C ASP A 179 5.78 1.52 10.21
N VAL A 180 7.10 1.39 10.39
CA VAL A 180 7.96 0.59 9.52
C VAL A 180 8.81 -0.35 10.38
N GLU A 181 8.67 -1.64 10.11
CA GLU A 181 9.42 -2.72 10.71
C GLU A 181 9.83 -3.70 9.61
N TRP A 182 11.14 -3.84 9.38
CA TRP A 182 11.64 -4.80 8.40
C TRP A 182 11.73 -6.17 9.03
N ILE A 183 11.14 -7.17 8.38
CA ILE A 183 11.03 -8.54 8.90
C ILE A 183 11.59 -9.55 7.89
N ALA A 184 12.12 -10.67 8.39
CA ALA A 184 12.70 -11.73 7.55
C ALA A 184 11.64 -12.65 6.93
N GLY A 185 10.47 -12.76 7.56
CA GLY A 185 9.35 -13.60 7.12
C GLY A 185 8.02 -12.97 7.47
N ILE A 186 6.95 -13.48 6.86
CA ILE A 186 5.60 -12.94 7.03
C ILE A 186 5.09 -13.27 8.43
N ASP A 187 4.85 -12.23 9.23
CA ASP A 187 4.24 -12.31 10.55
C ASP A 187 3.37 -11.06 10.80
N TYR A 188 2.10 -11.27 11.09
CA TYR A 188 1.10 -10.23 11.32
C TYR A 188 0.87 -9.90 12.81
N SER A 189 1.59 -10.54 13.73
CA SER A 189 1.50 -10.25 15.17
C SER A 189 1.76 -8.76 15.46
N VAL A 190 1.04 -8.13 16.39
CA VAL A 190 1.34 -6.73 16.78
C VAL A 190 2.00 -6.77 18.15
N ASP A 191 3.26 -6.33 18.24
CA ASP A 191 3.92 -6.12 19.54
C ASP A 191 3.35 -4.86 20.21
N PRO A 192 2.65 -4.97 21.36
CA PRO A 192 2.07 -3.83 22.05
C PRO A 192 3.09 -2.76 22.45
N HIS A 193 4.34 -3.13 22.72
CA HIS A 193 5.39 -2.19 23.17
C HIS A 193 5.79 -1.20 22.08
N ARG A 194 5.46 -1.47 20.81
CA ARG A 194 5.70 -0.54 19.72
C ARG A 194 4.90 0.76 19.86
N ALA A 195 3.81 0.75 20.64
CA ALA A 195 2.99 1.94 20.94
C ALA A 195 3.82 3.09 21.53
N ASP A 196 4.91 2.79 22.25
CA ASP A 196 5.75 3.81 22.90
C ASP A 196 6.30 4.83 21.89
N LYS A 197 6.67 4.35 20.70
CA LYS A 197 7.15 5.22 19.60
C LYS A 197 6.04 6.09 19.02
N PHE A 198 4.78 5.64 19.14
CA PHE A 198 3.62 6.36 18.61
C PHE A 198 3.26 7.55 19.50
N TYR A 199 3.31 7.40 20.83
CA TYR A 199 3.02 8.53 21.74
C TYR A 199 3.90 9.75 21.45
N ALA A 200 5.22 9.55 21.36
CA ALA A 200 6.15 10.65 21.09
C ALA A 200 5.93 11.30 19.71
N ALA A 201 5.59 10.50 18.69
CA ALA A 201 5.35 11.00 17.35
C ALA A 201 4.00 11.75 17.23
N VAL A 202 2.93 11.18 17.77
CA VAL A 202 1.58 11.76 17.72
C VAL A 202 1.50 13.04 18.55
N ARG A 203 2.12 13.08 19.73
CA ARG A 203 2.12 14.26 20.62
C ARG A 203 2.75 15.52 20.00
N LYS A 204 3.50 15.39 18.91
CA LYS A 204 4.00 16.56 18.15
C LYS A 204 2.85 17.37 17.54
N TYR A 205 1.78 16.70 17.11
CA TYR A 205 0.62 17.34 16.50
C TYR A 205 -0.68 17.19 17.30
N TRP A 206 -0.71 16.32 18.31
CA TRP A 206 -1.81 16.18 19.27
C TRP A 206 -1.28 15.99 20.71
N PRO A 207 -0.87 17.08 21.39
CA PRO A 207 -0.24 16.99 22.72
C PRO A 207 -1.12 16.32 23.79
N ASP A 208 -2.44 16.42 23.66
CA ASP A 208 -3.42 15.92 24.63
C ASP A 208 -3.67 14.41 24.55
N LEU A 209 -2.96 13.67 23.68
CA LEU A 209 -2.99 12.21 23.65
C LEU A 209 -2.59 11.67 25.04
N LYS A 210 -3.56 11.08 25.75
CA LYS A 210 -3.38 10.50 27.10
C LYS A 210 -2.54 9.24 27.06
N ASP A 211 -1.73 9.01 28.10
CA ASP A 211 -1.04 7.74 28.30
C ASP A 211 -2.04 6.57 28.35
N GLY A 212 -1.66 5.42 27.79
CA GLY A 212 -2.50 4.21 27.75
C GLY A 212 -3.69 4.24 26.78
N ALA A 213 -3.91 5.34 26.05
CA ALA A 213 -5.05 5.47 25.14
C ALA A 213 -4.93 4.66 23.84
N LEU A 214 -3.70 4.28 23.45
CA LEU A 214 -3.42 3.48 22.25
C LEU A 214 -3.52 1.99 22.57
N GLN A 215 -4.35 1.29 21.81
CA GLN A 215 -4.53 -0.16 21.90
C GLN A 215 -3.93 -0.84 20.65
N PRO A 216 -3.34 -2.04 20.77
CA PRO A 216 -2.88 -2.79 19.61
C PRO A 216 -4.02 -3.01 18.62
N GLY A 217 -3.81 -2.60 17.37
CA GLY A 217 -4.78 -2.77 16.29
C GLY A 217 -4.46 -3.98 15.45
N TYR A 218 -3.83 -3.75 14.30
CA TYR A 218 -3.49 -4.79 13.33
C TYR A 218 -2.15 -4.45 12.65
N ALA A 219 -1.62 -5.39 11.88
CA ALA A 219 -0.47 -5.16 11.03
C ALA A 219 -0.79 -5.44 9.55
N GLY A 220 -0.16 -4.69 8.67
CA GLY A 220 -0.05 -5.02 7.24
C GLY A 220 1.41 -5.12 6.84
N ILE A 221 1.71 -5.86 5.77
CA ILE A 221 3.08 -6.00 5.25
C ILE A 221 3.12 -5.43 3.84
N ARG A 222 4.10 -4.55 3.58
CA ARG A 222 4.33 -3.98 2.24
C ARG A 222 5.20 -4.94 1.42
N PRO A 223 4.84 -5.26 0.17
CA PRO A 223 5.69 -6.02 -0.74
C PRO A 223 6.85 -5.12 -1.21
N LYS A 224 8.02 -5.24 -0.59
CA LYS A 224 9.21 -4.50 -0.98
C LYS A 224 10.03 -5.30 -1.99
N ILE A 225 10.65 -4.62 -2.94
CA ILE A 225 11.56 -5.20 -3.96
C ILE A 225 12.97 -4.62 -3.91
N VAL A 226 13.22 -3.75 -2.94
CA VAL A 226 14.53 -3.18 -2.61
C VAL A 226 14.81 -3.38 -1.11
N PRO A 227 16.08 -3.52 -0.70
CA PRO A 227 16.43 -3.73 0.70
C PRO A 227 16.19 -2.48 1.55
N GLN A 228 16.23 -2.66 2.88
CA GLN A 228 16.18 -1.55 3.83
C GLN A 228 17.28 -0.52 3.54
N GLY A 229 16.91 0.76 3.52
CA GLY A 229 17.84 1.87 3.29
C GLY A 229 18.09 2.17 1.81
N ALA A 230 17.58 1.36 0.88
CA ALA A 230 17.59 1.71 -0.53
C ALA A 230 16.70 2.95 -0.80
N PRO A 231 16.93 3.67 -1.91
CA PRO A 231 16.03 4.73 -2.38
C PRO A 231 14.60 4.22 -2.56
N ALA A 232 13.66 5.17 -2.65
CA ALA A 232 12.25 4.84 -2.88
C ALA A 232 12.09 3.92 -4.11
N GLN A 233 11.35 2.83 -3.94
CA GLN A 233 10.99 1.92 -5.03
C GLN A 233 9.76 2.46 -5.78
N ASP A 234 9.72 2.25 -7.08
CA ASP A 234 8.50 2.39 -7.89
C ASP A 234 7.83 1.01 -8.07
N PHE A 235 6.57 1.01 -8.52
CA PHE A 235 5.88 -0.20 -8.95
C PHE A 235 6.59 -0.81 -10.16
N THR A 236 6.87 -2.11 -10.11
CA THR A 236 7.48 -2.85 -11.22
C THR A 236 6.42 -3.69 -11.91
N ILE A 237 6.04 -3.29 -13.12
CA ILE A 237 5.10 -4.03 -13.97
C ILE A 237 5.85 -4.46 -15.21
N GLN A 238 6.07 -5.76 -15.35
CA GLN A 238 6.86 -6.34 -16.43
C GLN A 238 5.99 -7.25 -17.29
N GLY A 239 6.16 -7.18 -18.60
CA GLY A 239 5.54 -8.09 -19.56
C GLY A 239 6.58 -8.69 -20.51
N PRO A 240 6.13 -9.33 -21.61
CA PRO A 240 7.02 -10.06 -22.51
C PRO A 240 8.16 -9.22 -23.10
N ALA A 241 7.94 -7.92 -23.32
CA ALA A 241 8.99 -7.03 -23.82
C ALA A 241 10.17 -6.85 -22.85
N GLN A 242 9.95 -7.04 -21.54
CA GLN A 242 10.97 -6.88 -20.51
C GLN A 242 11.69 -8.19 -20.16
N HIS A 243 10.96 -9.30 -20.11
CA HIS A 243 11.50 -10.59 -19.66
C HIS A 243 11.49 -11.71 -20.73
N GLY A 244 10.94 -11.47 -21.92
CA GLY A 244 10.98 -12.41 -23.04
C GLY A 244 10.00 -13.59 -22.98
N VAL A 245 9.09 -13.62 -22.00
CA VAL A 245 8.12 -14.71 -21.83
C VAL A 245 6.75 -14.27 -22.32
N THR A 246 6.32 -14.79 -23.46
CA THR A 246 5.01 -14.51 -24.05
C THR A 246 3.87 -14.98 -23.14
N GLY A 247 2.81 -14.19 -23.02
CA GLY A 247 1.64 -14.56 -22.21
C GLY A 247 1.87 -14.47 -20.70
N LEU A 248 2.92 -13.78 -20.23
CA LEU A 248 3.21 -13.60 -18.81
C LEU A 248 3.38 -12.12 -18.48
N ILE A 249 2.72 -11.68 -17.40
CA ILE A 249 2.86 -10.33 -16.84
C ILE A 249 3.08 -10.46 -15.33
N HIS A 250 4.02 -9.71 -14.80
CA HIS A 250 4.31 -9.63 -13.37
C HIS A 250 4.03 -8.25 -12.81
N LEU A 251 3.44 -8.22 -11.61
CA LEU A 251 3.35 -7.03 -10.77
C LEU A 251 4.17 -7.27 -9.50
N PHE A 252 5.29 -6.56 -9.38
CA PHE A 252 6.16 -6.61 -8.21
C PHE A 252 6.17 -5.26 -7.49
N GLY A 253 6.28 -5.32 -6.16
CA GLY A 253 6.47 -4.11 -5.37
C GLY A 253 5.24 -3.20 -5.24
N ILE A 254 4.03 -3.73 -5.47
CA ILE A 254 2.78 -2.96 -5.41
C ILE A 254 2.40 -2.68 -3.94
N GLU A 255 3.10 -1.72 -3.33
CA GLU A 255 2.78 -1.17 -2.02
C GLU A 255 1.85 0.06 -2.13
N SER A 256 1.78 0.92 -1.11
CA SER A 256 1.05 2.19 -1.20
C SER A 256 1.61 3.06 -2.34
N PRO A 257 0.78 3.69 -3.20
CA PRO A 257 -0.69 3.82 -3.14
C PRO A 257 -1.47 2.79 -3.99
N GLY A 258 -1.13 1.50 -3.91
CA GLY A 258 -1.66 0.44 -4.80
C GLY A 258 -3.18 0.26 -4.78
N LEU A 259 -3.85 0.49 -3.65
CA LEU A 259 -5.32 0.48 -3.59
C LEU A 259 -5.92 1.60 -4.45
N THR A 260 -5.45 2.84 -4.26
CA THR A 260 -5.90 4.01 -5.03
C THR A 260 -5.56 3.86 -6.52
N ALA A 261 -4.41 3.28 -6.84
CA ALA A 261 -3.95 3.09 -8.21
C ALA A 261 -4.50 1.83 -8.90
N SER A 262 -5.29 0.99 -8.21
CA SER A 262 -5.65 -0.36 -8.66
C SER A 262 -6.31 -0.42 -10.05
N LEU A 263 -7.26 0.46 -10.36
CA LEU A 263 -7.87 0.52 -11.70
C LEU A 263 -6.88 0.99 -12.78
N ALA A 264 -6.01 1.95 -12.47
CA ALA A 264 -4.98 2.41 -13.40
C ALA A 264 -3.91 1.32 -13.64
N LEU A 265 -3.60 0.53 -12.61
CA LEU A 265 -2.74 -0.65 -12.73
C LEU A 265 -3.39 -1.70 -13.64
N ALA A 266 -4.69 -1.95 -13.49
CA ALA A 266 -5.44 -2.86 -14.35
C ALA A 266 -5.42 -2.40 -15.82
N GLU A 267 -5.60 -1.10 -16.09
CA GLU A 267 -5.48 -0.51 -17.42
C GLU A 267 -4.07 -0.74 -18.02
N LYS A 268 -3.02 -0.55 -17.22
CA LYS A 268 -1.64 -0.80 -17.66
C LYS A 268 -1.38 -2.29 -17.94
N VAL A 269 -1.94 -3.19 -17.13
CA VAL A 269 -1.87 -4.64 -17.37
C VAL A 269 -2.62 -5.00 -18.65
N ARG A 270 -3.81 -4.46 -18.88
CA ARG A 270 -4.58 -4.67 -20.12
C ARG A 270 -3.78 -4.22 -21.35
N ALA A 271 -3.15 -3.06 -21.29
CA ALA A 271 -2.31 -2.56 -22.37
C ALA A 271 -1.12 -3.49 -22.69
N LEU A 272 -0.51 -4.09 -21.66
CA LEU A 272 0.58 -5.07 -21.83
C LEU A 272 0.09 -6.42 -22.34
N ALA A 273 -1.12 -6.83 -21.97
CA ALA A 273 -1.74 -8.07 -22.46
C ALA A 273 -2.07 -7.98 -23.96
N GLY A 274 -2.40 -6.80 -24.47
CA GLY A 274 -2.85 -6.63 -25.85
C GLY A 274 -4.14 -7.40 -26.14
N ASN A 275 -4.35 -7.79 -27.40
CA ASN A 275 -5.51 -8.61 -27.82
C ASN A 275 -5.28 -10.12 -27.58
N ALA A 276 -4.53 -10.50 -26.55
CA ALA A 276 -4.16 -11.90 -26.27
C ALA A 276 -5.37 -12.82 -26.01
#